data_AF-A0A7J2SQ36-F1
#
_entry.id   AF-A0A7J2SQ36-F1
#
_cell.length_a   1.000
_cell.length_b   1.000
_cell.length_c   1.000
_cell.angle_alpha   90.00
_cell.angle_beta   90.00
_cell.angle_gamma   90.00
#
_symmetry.space_group_name_H-M   'P 1'
#
loop_
_entity.id
_entity.type
_entity.pdbx_description
1 polymer ?
#
loop_
_entity_poly.entity_id
_entity_poly.type
_entity_poly.pdbx_seq_one_letter_code
_entity_poly.pdbx_strand_id
1 'polypeptide(L)'
;MLRMPLSKYQKFCYRLFGELAENIAPQKLKNNLEKAHMNIRAGAYLAYTWMNAILVTICSAIVLFNLVAFVLPAVDVYLVGSSDGSPFGLTVADIPIVLILLLAPFGAGFLAYILHLAAPASRAKNRGKKIDNHLPYALNFISTMSAAGITPHEIFISLSKQDIYGEVREEAAHIGRDISLLGMDIVTALKRAIERSPSERFKEFLQGAVVTITSGGALKPYFMAKADQYMRENRQTQKTFLET
;
A
#
# COMPACT_ATOMS: atom_id res chain seq x y z
N MET A 1 11.31 9.29 -11.73
CA MET A 1 10.42 9.51 -10.56
C MET A 1 10.99 10.65 -9.75
N LEU A 2 10.33 11.82 -9.70
CA LEU A 2 10.66 12.86 -8.72
C LEU A 2 10.28 12.32 -7.34
N ARG A 3 11.26 11.70 -6.68
CA ARG A 3 11.09 11.13 -5.33
C ARG A 3 10.87 12.30 -4.38
N MET A 4 9.77 12.30 -3.62
CA MET A 4 9.61 13.28 -2.56
C MET A 4 10.81 13.19 -1.62
N PRO A 5 11.35 14.33 -1.15
CA PRO A 5 12.44 14.30 -0.20
C PRO A 5 11.98 13.56 1.05
N LEU A 6 12.72 12.50 1.41
CA LEU A 6 12.52 11.74 2.65
C LEU A 6 12.35 12.71 3.83
N SER A 7 11.36 12.46 4.69
CA SER A 7 11.19 13.24 5.92
C SER A 7 12.49 13.22 6.75
N LYS A 8 12.75 14.26 7.56
CA LYS A 8 13.95 14.35 8.42
C LYS A 8 14.16 13.06 9.23
N TYR A 9 13.07 12.49 9.73
CA TYR A 9 13.06 11.22 10.47
C TYR A 9 13.42 10.01 9.59
N GLN A 10 12.84 9.91 8.38
CA GLN A 10 13.15 8.82 7.44
C GLN A 10 14.62 8.87 6.96
N LYS A 11 15.18 10.08 6.77
CA LYS A 11 16.60 10.26 6.47
C LYS A 11 17.50 9.81 7.62
N PHE A 12 17.08 10.03 8.86
CA PHE A 12 17.80 9.54 10.04
C PHE A 12 17.77 8.00 10.10
N CYS A 13 16.59 7.39 9.92
CA CYS A 13 16.45 5.94 9.89
C CYS A 13 17.31 5.30 8.79
N TYR A 14 17.30 5.89 7.59
CA TYR A 14 18.10 5.41 6.47
C TYR A 14 19.61 5.55 6.71
N ARG A 15 20.06 6.59 7.42
CA ARG A 15 21.48 6.73 7.80
C ARG A 15 21.93 5.64 8.78
N LEU A 16 21.04 5.20 9.68
CA LEU A 16 21.36 4.17 10.67
C LEU A 16 21.31 2.75 10.11
N PHE A 17 20.31 2.44 9.28
CA PHE A 17 20.03 1.06 8.85
C PHE A 17 19.97 0.87 7.33
N GLY A 18 20.25 1.89 6.53
CA GLY A 18 19.96 1.89 5.09
C GLY A 18 20.70 0.81 4.30
N GLU A 19 21.97 0.55 4.61
CA GLU A 19 22.78 -0.43 3.88
C GLU A 19 22.30 -1.87 4.11
N LEU A 20 22.04 -2.23 5.37
CA LEU A 20 21.45 -3.52 5.74
C LEU A 20 20.03 -3.68 5.20
N ALA A 21 19.23 -2.60 5.30
CA ALA A 21 17.84 -2.62 4.87
C ALA A 21 17.69 -2.73 3.34
N GLU A 22 18.64 -2.20 2.55
CA GLU A 22 18.62 -2.35 1.10
C GLU A 22 18.96 -3.76 0.64
N ASN A 23 19.89 -4.43 1.31
CA ASN A 23 20.26 -5.81 0.98
C ASN A 23 19.18 -6.82 1.37
N ILE A 24 18.39 -6.53 2.41
CA ILE A 24 17.37 -7.44 2.96
C ILE A 24 15.96 -7.13 2.41
N ALA A 25 15.76 -5.96 1.78
CA ALA A 25 14.45 -5.53 1.32
C ALA A 25 13.77 -6.58 0.43
N PRO A 26 12.65 -7.18 0.85
CA PRO A 26 12.01 -8.22 0.07
C PRO A 26 11.39 -7.62 -1.19
N GLN A 27 11.50 -8.32 -2.32
CA GLN A 27 10.93 -7.88 -3.60
C GLN A 27 9.41 -7.59 -3.51
N LYS A 28 8.70 -8.36 -2.68
CA LYS A 28 7.27 -8.16 -2.40
C LYS A 28 6.98 -6.76 -1.81
N LEU A 29 7.86 -6.25 -0.93
CA LEU A 29 7.71 -4.91 -0.36
C LEU A 29 7.91 -3.84 -1.42
N LYS A 30 8.93 -3.99 -2.28
CA LYS A 30 9.15 -3.08 -3.42
C LYS A 30 7.91 -3.01 -4.31
N ASN A 31 7.38 -4.16 -4.72
CA ASN A 31 6.19 -4.23 -5.57
C ASN A 31 4.96 -3.60 -4.90
N ASN A 32 4.78 -3.80 -3.58
CA ASN A 32 3.66 -3.20 -2.84
C ASN A 32 3.80 -1.68 -2.72
N LEU A 33 5.01 -1.16 -2.53
CA LEU A 33 5.28 0.28 -2.48
C LEU A 33 5.01 0.94 -3.83
N GLU A 34 5.45 0.31 -4.92
CA GLU A 34 5.16 0.76 -6.29
C GLU A 34 3.66 0.78 -6.55
N LYS A 35 2.95 -0.32 -6.26
CA LYS A 35 1.48 -0.41 -6.40
C LYS A 35 0.72 0.57 -5.50
N ALA A 36 1.25 0.90 -4.34
CA ALA A 36 0.67 1.86 -3.41
C ALA A 36 0.96 3.33 -3.76
N HIS A 37 1.69 3.61 -4.86
CA HIS A 37 2.17 4.96 -5.20
C HIS A 37 2.97 5.61 -4.05
N MET A 38 3.66 4.80 -3.26
CA MET A 38 4.53 5.29 -2.21
C MET A 38 5.91 5.59 -2.79
N ASN A 39 6.22 6.89 -2.97
CA ASN A 39 7.49 7.38 -3.52
C ASN A 39 8.67 7.25 -2.52
N ILE A 40 8.84 6.08 -1.90
CA ILE A 40 9.88 5.79 -0.91
C ILE A 40 10.65 4.54 -1.38
N ARG A 41 11.98 4.56 -1.26
CA ARG A 41 12.81 3.38 -1.58
C ARG A 41 12.52 2.26 -0.59
N ALA A 42 12.43 1.02 -1.06
CA ALA A 42 12.10 -0.14 -0.20
C ALA A 42 13.03 -0.26 1.03
N GLY A 43 14.34 -0.07 0.86
CA GLY A 43 15.28 -0.06 1.98
C GLY A 43 15.05 1.08 2.98
N ALA A 44 14.70 2.28 2.52
CA ALA A 44 14.36 3.39 3.41
C ALA A 44 13.06 3.14 4.18
N TYR A 45 12.07 2.49 3.56
CA TYR A 45 10.84 2.09 4.24
C TYR A 45 11.08 0.98 5.27
N LEU A 46 11.96 0.01 4.96
CA LEU A 46 12.31 -1.06 5.89
C LEU A 46 13.09 -0.52 7.10
N ALA A 47 14.06 0.37 6.87
CA ALA A 47 14.78 1.07 7.94
C ALA A 47 13.83 1.89 8.85
N TYR A 48 12.87 2.59 8.25
CA TYR A 48 11.81 3.27 9.00
C TYR A 48 10.96 2.29 9.82
N THR A 49 10.65 1.11 9.26
CA THR A 49 9.84 0.09 9.94
C THR A 49 10.57 -0.52 11.13
N TRP A 50 11.87 -0.82 10.99
CA TRP A 50 12.72 -1.27 12.10
C TRP A 50 12.83 -0.21 13.20
N MET A 51 13.03 1.05 12.84
CA MET A 51 13.10 2.13 13.82
C MET A 51 11.79 2.25 14.62
N ASN A 52 10.63 2.22 13.96
CA ASN A 52 9.35 2.27 14.66
C ASN A 52 9.13 1.05 15.55
N ALA A 53 9.55 -0.14 15.13
CA ALA A 53 9.46 -1.33 15.97
C ALA A 53 10.29 -1.18 17.25
N ILE A 54 11.53 -0.68 17.14
CA ILE A 54 12.40 -0.42 18.30
C ILE A 54 11.79 0.63 19.22
N LEU A 55 11.27 1.73 18.66
CA LEU A 55 10.61 2.77 19.46
C LEU A 55 9.37 2.25 20.19
N VAL A 56 8.54 1.43 19.53
CA VAL A 56 7.37 0.82 20.19
C VAL A 56 7.81 -0.14 21.29
N THR A 57 8.87 -0.93 21.10
CA THR A 57 9.42 -1.78 22.17
C THR A 57 9.87 -0.95 23.37
N ILE A 58 10.61 0.14 23.15
CA ILE A 58 11.09 1.01 24.23
C ILE A 58 9.92 1.69 24.94
N CYS A 59 8.98 2.29 24.19
CA CYS A 59 7.82 2.95 24.76
C CYS A 59 6.92 1.98 25.54
N SER A 60 6.67 0.78 25.00
CA SER A 60 5.87 -0.24 25.69
C SER A 60 6.57 -0.77 26.95
N ALA A 61 7.90 -0.90 26.94
CA ALA A 61 8.66 -1.26 28.13
C ALA A 61 8.56 -0.17 29.21
N ILE A 62 8.67 1.11 28.85
CA ILE A 62 8.51 2.23 29.79
C ILE A 62 7.10 2.26 30.37
N VAL A 63 6.07 2.12 29.52
CA VAL A 63 4.67 2.10 29.96
C VAL A 63 4.41 0.92 30.90
N LEU A 64 4.89 -0.27 30.54
CA LEU A 64 4.75 -1.48 31.36
C LEU A 64 5.48 -1.32 32.70
N PHE A 65 6.70 -0.78 32.69
CA PHE A 65 7.46 -0.52 33.91
C PHE A 65 6.72 0.45 34.84
N ASN A 66 6.21 1.56 34.33
CA ASN A 66 5.42 2.50 35.13
C ASN A 66 4.13 1.87 35.67
N LEU A 67 3.45 1.05 34.86
CA LEU A 67 2.24 0.34 35.27
C LEU A 67 2.54 -0.63 36.43
N VAL A 68 3.60 -1.44 36.32
CA VAL A 68 3.96 -2.47 37.31
C VAL A 68 4.59 -1.88 38.56
N ALA A 69 5.46 -0.87 38.42
CA ALA A 69 6.20 -0.33 39.56
C ALA A 69 5.44 0.73 40.36
N PHE A 70 4.49 1.45 39.73
CA PHE A 70 3.82 2.59 40.37
C PHE A 70 2.29 2.43 40.43
N VAL A 71 1.64 2.11 39.31
CA VAL A 71 0.17 2.12 39.23
C VAL A 71 -0.45 0.94 39.98
N LEU A 72 0.05 -0.28 39.77
CA LEU A 72 -0.50 -1.48 40.39
C LEU A 72 -0.29 -1.53 41.92
N PRO A 73 0.90 -1.19 42.46
CA PRO A 73 1.08 -1.08 43.91
C PRO A 73 0.20 -0.01 44.57
N ALA A 74 -0.13 1.07 43.87
CA ALA A 74 -0.99 2.13 44.40
C ALA A 74 -2.45 1.69 44.63
N VAL A 75 -2.87 0.56 44.07
CA VAL A 75 -4.19 -0.06 44.27
C VAL A 75 -4.10 -1.41 45.00
N ASP A 76 -2.99 -1.64 45.73
CA ASP A 76 -2.69 -2.86 46.48
C ASP A 76 -2.64 -4.14 45.63
N VAL A 77 -2.28 -4.02 44.34
CA VAL A 77 -2.07 -5.16 43.44
C VAL A 77 -0.57 -5.35 43.18
N TYR A 78 -0.02 -6.49 43.62
CA TYR A 78 1.39 -6.84 43.41
C TYR A 78 1.49 -8.05 42.47
N LEU A 79 2.07 -7.84 41.28
CA LEU A 79 2.28 -8.92 40.30
C LEU A 79 3.56 -9.72 40.56
N VAL A 80 4.52 -9.11 41.26
CA VAL A 80 5.84 -9.68 41.54
C VAL A 80 6.24 -9.22 42.95
N GLY A 81 6.45 -10.16 43.87
CA GLY A 81 6.85 -9.87 45.24
C GLY A 81 6.35 -10.90 46.25
N SER A 82 7.18 -11.20 47.26
CA SER A 82 6.80 -12.02 48.41
C SER A 82 5.65 -11.41 49.21
N SER A 83 4.85 -12.25 49.89
CA SER A 83 3.77 -11.90 50.84
C SER A 83 4.17 -10.95 51.99
N ASP A 84 5.47 -10.66 52.13
CA ASP A 84 6.04 -9.84 53.19
C ASP A 84 6.15 -8.35 52.81
N GLY A 85 5.61 -7.93 51.66
CA GLY A 85 5.52 -6.53 51.25
C GLY A 85 6.84 -5.91 50.77
N SER A 86 7.91 -6.70 50.61
CA SER A 86 9.17 -6.22 50.08
C SER A 86 9.17 -6.17 48.54
N PRO A 87 9.50 -5.03 47.91
CA PRO A 87 9.47 -4.88 46.44
C PRO A 87 10.55 -5.67 45.68
N PHE A 88 11.47 -6.35 46.38
CA PHE A 88 12.60 -7.09 45.79
C PHE A 88 12.64 -8.59 46.11
N GLY A 89 11.64 -9.12 46.81
CA GLY A 89 11.56 -10.56 47.10
C GLY A 89 11.01 -11.32 45.90
N LEU A 90 11.88 -11.93 45.08
CA LEU A 90 11.47 -12.83 44.00
C LEU A 90 11.37 -14.26 44.53
N THR A 91 10.19 -14.86 44.47
CA THR A 91 10.02 -16.29 44.73
C THR A 91 10.13 -17.10 43.43
N VAL A 92 10.36 -18.41 43.54
CA VAL A 92 10.39 -19.31 42.37
C VAL A 92 9.06 -19.28 41.59
N ALA A 93 7.96 -18.95 42.28
CA ALA A 93 6.64 -18.82 41.66
C ALA A 93 6.48 -17.57 40.77
N ASP A 94 7.31 -16.54 40.96
CA ASP A 94 7.24 -15.28 40.21
C ASP A 94 8.02 -15.31 38.89
N ILE A 95 8.94 -16.26 38.74
CA ILE A 95 9.77 -16.45 37.54
C ILE A 95 8.95 -16.44 36.23
N PRO A 96 7.84 -17.20 36.08
CA PRO A 96 7.05 -17.16 34.85
C PRO A 96 6.43 -15.78 34.57
N ILE A 97 6.00 -15.06 35.60
CA ILE A 97 5.38 -13.74 35.47
C ILE A 97 6.41 -12.70 35.04
N VAL A 98 7.59 -12.71 35.67
CA VAL A 98 8.72 -11.84 35.29
C VAL A 98 9.14 -12.09 33.84
N LEU A 99 9.18 -13.36 33.41
CA LEU A 99 9.50 -13.71 32.04
C LEU A 99 8.46 -13.16 31.05
N ILE A 100 7.17 -13.26 31.36
CA ILE A 100 6.10 -12.69 30.52
C ILE A 100 6.22 -11.17 30.45
N LEU A 101 6.46 -10.49 31.58
CA LEU A 101 6.62 -9.03 31.64
C LEU A 101 7.85 -8.57 30.83
N LEU A 102 8.94 -9.33 30.87
CA LEU A 102 10.14 -9.04 30.08
C LEU A 102 9.88 -9.20 28.57
N LEU A 103 9.12 -10.22 28.17
CA LEU A 103 8.84 -10.53 26.77
C LEU A 103 7.72 -9.70 26.15
N ALA A 104 6.77 -9.19 26.96
CA ALA A 104 5.60 -8.46 26.47
C ALA A 104 5.96 -7.23 25.60
N PRO A 105 6.94 -6.37 25.95
CA PRO A 105 7.36 -5.25 25.10
C PRO A 105 7.92 -5.69 23.74
N PHE A 106 8.67 -6.81 23.71
CA PHE A 106 9.17 -7.38 22.46
C PHE A 106 8.02 -7.88 21.58
N GLY A 107 6.99 -8.48 22.18
CA GLY A 107 5.75 -8.85 21.48
C GLY A 107 5.06 -7.64 20.84
N ALA A 108 4.94 -6.52 21.56
CA ALA A 108 4.37 -5.27 21.04
C ALA A 108 5.19 -4.70 19.88
N GLY A 109 6.52 -4.68 20.00
CA GLY A 109 7.42 -4.26 18.92
C GLY A 109 7.32 -5.15 17.67
N PHE A 110 7.23 -6.47 17.86
CA PHE A 110 7.05 -7.42 16.78
C PHE A 110 5.70 -7.24 16.07
N LEU A 111 4.62 -7.00 16.82
CA LEU A 111 3.31 -6.68 16.26
C LEU A 111 3.36 -5.38 15.45
N ALA A 112 4.00 -4.33 15.98
CA ALA A 112 4.17 -3.06 15.28
C ALA A 112 4.97 -3.21 13.97
N TYR A 113 5.99 -4.07 13.96
CA TYR A 113 6.76 -4.42 12.77
C TYR A 113 5.87 -5.06 11.69
N ILE A 114 5.06 -6.07 12.04
CA ILE A 114 4.14 -6.73 11.11
C ILE A 114 3.12 -5.74 10.54
N LEU A 115 2.51 -4.91 11.39
CA LEU A 115 1.51 -3.92 10.97
C LEU A 115 2.11 -2.90 9.99
N HIS A 116 3.30 -2.39 10.27
CA HIS A 116 3.98 -1.45 9.38
C HIS A 116 4.41 -2.09 8.05
N LEU A 117 4.83 -3.34 8.05
CA LEU A 117 5.13 -4.08 6.82
C LEU A 117 3.87 -4.36 5.97
N ALA A 118 2.72 -4.57 6.61
CA ALA A 118 1.45 -4.80 5.92
C ALA A 118 0.83 -3.51 5.36
N ALA A 119 1.20 -2.33 5.90
CA ALA A 119 0.60 -1.06 5.53
C ALA A 119 0.68 -0.72 4.01
N PRO A 120 1.81 -0.92 3.29
CA PRO A 120 1.88 -0.67 1.85
C PRO A 120 0.94 -1.58 1.06
N ALA A 121 0.84 -2.86 1.43
CA ALA A 121 -0.07 -3.80 0.78
C ALA A 121 -1.54 -3.39 0.99
N SER A 122 -1.90 -2.95 2.20
CA SER A 122 -3.23 -2.43 2.50
C SER A 122 -3.55 -1.16 1.69
N ARG A 123 -2.59 -0.22 1.60
CA ARG A 123 -2.74 0.99 0.77
C ARG A 123 -2.89 0.67 -0.72
N ALA A 124 -2.09 -0.25 -1.24
CA ALA A 124 -2.22 -0.73 -2.62
C ALA A 124 -3.62 -1.33 -2.87
N LYS A 125 -4.12 -2.17 -1.95
CA LYS A 125 -5.47 -2.75 -2.06
C LYS A 125 -6.56 -1.69 -2.05
N ASN A 126 -6.47 -0.70 -1.16
CA ASN A 126 -7.44 0.40 -1.09
C ASN A 126 -7.43 1.23 -2.39
N ARG A 127 -6.24 1.49 -2.94
CA ARG A 127 -6.07 2.15 -4.23
C ARG A 127 -6.66 1.34 -5.38
N GLY A 128 -6.44 0.02 -5.41
CA GLY A 128 -7.07 -0.88 -6.38
C GLY A 128 -8.59 -0.75 -6.38
N LYS A 129 -9.22 -0.76 -5.19
CA LYS A 129 -10.67 -0.52 -5.06
C LYS A 129 -11.11 0.83 -5.60
N LYS A 130 -10.35 1.90 -5.32
CA LYS A 130 -10.65 3.25 -5.86
C LYS A 130 -10.57 3.28 -7.39
N ILE A 131 -9.61 2.58 -7.99
CA ILE A 131 -9.52 2.42 -9.45
C ILE A 131 -10.76 1.68 -9.95
N ASP A 132 -11.07 0.51 -9.38
CA ASP A 132 -12.20 -0.33 -9.80
C ASP A 132 -13.54 0.42 -9.78
N ASN A 133 -13.77 1.24 -8.76
CA ASN A 133 -15.01 2.01 -8.62
C ASN A 133 -15.20 3.07 -9.71
N HIS A 134 -14.12 3.73 -10.16
CA HIS A 134 -14.18 4.78 -11.20
C HIS A 134 -13.98 4.22 -12.61
N LEU A 135 -13.46 3.00 -12.72
CA LEU A 135 -13.06 2.40 -13.98
C LEU A 135 -14.19 2.32 -15.03
N PRO A 136 -15.43 1.88 -14.70
CA PRO A 136 -16.52 1.83 -15.69
C PRO A 136 -16.80 3.18 -16.35
N TYR A 137 -16.78 4.27 -15.57
CA TYR A 137 -17.02 5.63 -16.07
C TYR A 137 -15.84 6.15 -16.90
N ALA A 138 -14.62 5.86 -16.48
CA ALA A 138 -13.42 6.19 -17.25
C ALA A 138 -13.37 5.43 -18.58
N LEU A 139 -13.79 4.16 -18.61
CA LEU A 139 -13.87 3.39 -19.84
C LEU A 139 -14.91 3.95 -20.81
N ASN A 140 -16.04 4.46 -20.31
CA ASN A 140 -17.03 5.14 -21.15
C ASN A 140 -16.47 6.43 -21.79
N PHE A 141 -15.61 7.16 -21.07
CA PHE A 141 -14.87 8.29 -21.65
C PHE A 141 -13.89 7.82 -22.73
N ILE A 142 -13.10 6.78 -22.44
CA ILE A 142 -12.16 6.19 -23.41
C ILE A 142 -12.89 5.73 -24.67
N SER A 143 -14.02 5.03 -24.53
CA SER A 143 -14.80 4.54 -25.67
C SER A 143 -15.36 5.69 -26.51
N THR A 144 -15.86 6.75 -25.87
CA THR A 144 -16.38 7.94 -26.56
C THR A 144 -15.28 8.66 -27.34
N MET A 145 -14.13 8.88 -26.72
CA MET A 145 -12.98 9.52 -27.38
C MET A 145 -12.45 8.67 -28.54
N SER A 146 -12.40 7.34 -28.35
CA SER A 146 -12.00 6.42 -29.41
C SER A 146 -13.02 6.37 -30.55
N ALA A 147 -14.31 6.47 -30.23
CA ALA A 147 -15.36 6.56 -31.24
C ALA A 147 -15.23 7.83 -32.11
N ALA A 148 -14.78 8.93 -31.50
CA ALA A 148 -14.43 10.19 -32.16
C ALA A 148 -13.10 10.14 -32.95
N GLY A 149 -12.43 8.99 -33.02
CA GLY A 149 -11.20 8.81 -33.79
C GLY A 149 -9.95 9.35 -33.12
N ILE A 150 -10.02 9.72 -31.84
CA ILE A 150 -8.86 10.21 -31.09
C ILE A 150 -7.91 9.04 -30.84
N THR A 151 -6.61 9.27 -31.00
CA THR A 151 -5.64 8.18 -30.87
C THR A 151 -5.46 7.78 -29.40
N PRO A 152 -5.06 6.53 -29.11
CA PRO A 152 -4.98 6.02 -27.75
C PRO A 152 -4.13 6.87 -26.80
N HIS A 153 -3.02 7.43 -27.30
CA HIS A 153 -2.13 8.22 -26.46
C HIS A 153 -2.79 9.54 -26.02
N GLU A 154 -3.47 10.27 -26.92
CA GLU A 154 -4.23 11.47 -26.54
C GLU A 154 -5.41 11.14 -25.65
N ILE A 155 -6.03 9.96 -25.79
CA ILE A 155 -7.10 9.52 -24.89
C ILE A 155 -6.58 9.44 -23.45
N PHE A 156 -5.45 8.76 -23.21
CA PHE A 156 -4.87 8.65 -21.86
C PHE A 156 -4.42 10.01 -21.31
N ILE A 157 -3.86 10.89 -22.15
CA ILE A 157 -3.51 12.26 -21.74
C ILE A 157 -4.78 13.06 -21.39
N SER A 158 -5.84 12.94 -22.17
CA SER A 158 -7.10 13.64 -21.93
C SER A 158 -7.78 13.14 -20.66
N LEU A 159 -7.79 11.83 -20.43
CA LEU A 159 -8.30 11.20 -19.22
C LEU A 159 -7.52 11.64 -17.97
N SER A 160 -6.20 11.86 -18.10
CA SER A 160 -5.35 12.33 -16.99
C SER A 160 -5.66 13.75 -16.51
N LYS A 161 -6.39 14.53 -17.31
CA LYS A 161 -6.81 15.90 -16.97
C LYS A 161 -8.17 15.95 -16.27
N GLN A 162 -8.89 14.83 -16.21
CA GLN A 162 -10.25 14.78 -15.68
C GLN A 162 -10.23 14.32 -14.22
N ASP A 163 -10.40 15.26 -13.29
CA ASP A 163 -10.37 14.99 -11.84
C ASP A 163 -11.45 13.99 -11.39
N ILE A 164 -12.57 13.94 -12.11
CA ILE A 164 -13.74 13.10 -11.81
C ILE A 164 -13.45 11.59 -11.79
N TYR A 165 -12.35 11.13 -12.40
CA TYR A 165 -12.01 9.70 -12.47
C TYR A 165 -10.99 9.25 -11.39
N GLY A 166 -10.63 10.14 -10.47
CA GLY A 166 -9.81 9.81 -9.30
C GLY A 166 -8.51 9.08 -9.64
N GLU A 167 -8.29 7.91 -9.04
CA GLU A 167 -7.06 7.11 -9.22
C GLU A 167 -6.87 6.60 -10.67
N VAL A 168 -7.95 6.47 -11.46
CA VAL A 168 -7.84 6.07 -12.88
C VAL A 168 -7.18 7.18 -13.69
N ARG A 169 -7.42 8.44 -13.34
CA ARG A 169 -6.72 9.58 -13.93
C ARG A 169 -5.22 9.50 -13.65
N GLU A 170 -4.82 9.15 -12.42
CA GLU A 170 -3.40 9.01 -12.06
C GLU A 170 -2.74 7.89 -12.86
N GLU A 171 -3.42 6.75 -13.02
CA GLU A 171 -2.98 5.67 -13.88
C GLU A 171 -2.81 6.11 -15.35
N ALA A 172 -3.76 6.89 -15.87
CA ALA A 172 -3.70 7.47 -17.21
C ALA A 172 -2.59 8.50 -17.36
N ALA A 173 -2.34 9.33 -16.33
CA ALA A 173 -1.25 10.31 -16.29
C ALA A 173 0.11 9.63 -16.41
N HIS A 174 0.28 8.49 -15.73
CA HIS A 174 1.49 7.69 -15.83
C HIS A 174 1.67 7.05 -17.21
N ILE A 175 0.60 6.50 -17.81
CA ILE A 175 0.66 5.98 -19.20
C ILE A 175 1.02 7.11 -20.18
N GLY A 176 0.35 8.27 -20.08
CA GLY A 176 0.64 9.43 -20.93
C GLY A 176 2.07 9.94 -20.76
N ARG A 177 2.59 9.99 -19.52
CA ARG A 177 3.99 10.33 -19.23
C ARG A 177 4.96 9.35 -19.86
N ASP A 178 4.67 8.07 -19.72
CA ASP A 178 5.49 6.96 -20.23
C ASP A 178 5.64 7.06 -21.76
N ILE A 179 4.60 7.47 -22.47
CA ILE A 179 4.62 7.68 -23.92
C ILE A 179 5.28 9.03 -24.27
N SER A 180 4.76 10.13 -23.73
CA SER A 180 5.14 11.48 -24.17
C SER A 180 6.49 11.97 -23.65
N LEU A 181 6.89 11.60 -22.43
CA LEU A 181 8.14 12.07 -21.83
C LEU A 181 9.27 11.04 -21.96
N LEU A 182 8.96 9.75 -21.87
CA LEU A 182 9.97 8.70 -21.93
C LEU A 182 10.11 8.07 -23.32
N GLY A 183 9.26 8.46 -24.28
CA GLY A 183 9.31 7.97 -25.66
C GLY A 183 9.01 6.48 -25.80
N MET A 184 8.33 5.87 -24.82
CA MET A 184 7.98 4.46 -24.90
C MET A 184 6.85 4.24 -25.90
N ASP A 185 6.91 3.14 -26.64
CA ASP A 185 5.81 2.72 -27.48
C ASP A 185 4.58 2.37 -26.62
N ILE A 186 3.38 2.48 -27.22
CA ILE A 186 2.11 2.25 -26.52
C ILE A 186 2.03 0.86 -25.90
N VAL A 187 2.57 -0.19 -26.55
CA VAL A 187 2.50 -1.56 -26.04
C VAL A 187 3.37 -1.71 -24.80
N THR A 188 4.59 -1.20 -24.84
CA THR A 188 5.50 -1.20 -23.68
C THR A 188 4.97 -0.36 -22.53
N ALA A 189 4.41 0.83 -22.82
CA ALA A 189 3.79 1.69 -21.80
C ALA A 189 2.60 0.99 -21.11
N LEU A 190 1.74 0.32 -21.88
CA LEU A 190 0.62 -0.44 -21.32
C LEU A 190 1.08 -1.66 -20.50
N LYS A 191 2.09 -2.41 -20.97
CA LYS A 191 2.69 -3.52 -20.20
C LYS A 191 3.26 -3.05 -18.86
N ARG A 192 3.97 -1.92 -18.87
CA ARG A 192 4.49 -1.30 -17.64
C ARG A 192 3.37 -0.84 -16.70
N ALA A 193 2.27 -0.33 -17.26
CA ALA A 193 1.09 0.05 -16.49
C ALA A 193 0.39 -1.17 -15.84
N ILE A 194 0.35 -2.31 -16.53
CA ILE A 194 -0.19 -3.58 -16.00
C ILE A 194 0.61 -4.05 -14.78
N GLU A 195 1.94 -4.00 -14.83
CA GLU A 195 2.80 -4.43 -13.74
C GLU A 195 2.62 -3.58 -12.47
N ARG A 196 2.47 -2.25 -12.63
CA ARG A 196 2.36 -1.30 -11.51
C ARG A 196 0.95 -1.11 -10.96
N SER A 197 -0.10 -1.47 -11.71
CA SER A 197 -1.48 -1.29 -11.26
C SER A 197 -1.81 -2.25 -10.09
N PRO A 198 -2.51 -1.80 -9.04
CA PRO A 198 -3.07 -2.65 -8.00
C PRO A 198 -4.45 -3.23 -8.35
N SER A 199 -5.13 -2.73 -9.39
CA SER A 199 -6.46 -3.17 -9.81
C SER A 199 -6.36 -4.27 -10.87
N GLU A 200 -6.96 -5.43 -10.61
CA GLU A 200 -7.00 -6.53 -11.57
C GLU A 200 -7.91 -6.23 -12.77
N ARG A 201 -9.03 -5.51 -12.57
CA ARG A 201 -9.92 -5.11 -13.68
C ARG A 201 -9.22 -4.13 -14.63
N PHE A 202 -8.46 -3.19 -14.08
CA PHE A 202 -7.70 -2.26 -14.90
C PHE A 202 -6.59 -2.97 -15.68
N LYS A 203 -5.90 -3.94 -15.06
CA LYS A 203 -4.93 -4.77 -15.77
C LYS A 203 -5.55 -5.57 -16.90
N GLU A 204 -6.72 -6.17 -16.67
CA GLU A 204 -7.46 -6.92 -17.69
C GLU A 204 -7.80 -6.02 -18.89
N PHE A 205 -8.28 -4.81 -18.62
CA PHE A 205 -8.54 -3.81 -19.66
C PHE A 205 -7.27 -3.44 -20.46
N LEU A 206 -6.16 -3.13 -19.78
CA LEU A 206 -4.92 -2.78 -20.46
C LEU A 206 -4.34 -3.98 -21.22
N GLN A 207 -4.44 -5.19 -20.68
CA GLN A 207 -3.97 -6.42 -21.31
C GLN A 207 -4.75 -6.71 -22.60
N GLY A 208 -6.08 -6.55 -22.59
CA GLY A 208 -6.87 -6.71 -23.80
C GLY A 208 -6.56 -5.65 -24.85
N ALA A 209 -6.25 -4.41 -24.43
CA ALA A 209 -5.78 -3.36 -25.34
C ALA A 209 -4.43 -3.75 -25.98
N VAL A 210 -3.48 -4.26 -25.19
CA VAL A 210 -2.19 -4.78 -25.69
C VAL A 210 -2.42 -5.88 -26.72
N VAL A 211 -3.23 -6.90 -26.38
CA VAL A 211 -3.53 -8.01 -27.28
C VAL A 211 -4.11 -7.52 -28.60
N THR A 212 -5.10 -6.61 -28.53
CA THR A 212 -5.75 -6.02 -29.71
C THR A 212 -4.76 -5.31 -30.61
N ILE A 213 -3.84 -4.51 -30.05
CA ILE A 213 -2.79 -3.83 -30.83
C ILE A 213 -1.85 -4.86 -31.47
N THR A 214 -1.37 -5.83 -30.69
CA THR A 214 -0.38 -6.80 -31.17
C THR A 214 -0.92 -7.77 -32.21
N SER A 215 -2.24 -8.03 -32.22
CA SER A 215 -2.90 -8.86 -33.23
C SER A 215 -3.33 -8.07 -34.48
N GLY A 216 -3.00 -6.77 -34.57
CA GLY A 216 -3.45 -5.90 -35.66
C GLY A 216 -4.94 -5.54 -35.63
N GLY A 217 -5.59 -5.73 -34.48
CA GLY A 217 -7.00 -5.40 -34.27
C GLY A 217 -7.25 -3.92 -34.03
N ALA A 218 -8.50 -3.50 -34.22
CA ALA A 218 -8.91 -2.12 -33.95
C ALA A 218 -9.26 -1.90 -32.47
N LEU A 219 -8.64 -0.90 -31.84
CA LEU A 219 -8.89 -0.56 -30.44
C LEU A 219 -10.29 0.00 -30.16
N LYS A 220 -10.90 0.68 -31.14
CA LYS A 220 -12.23 1.27 -30.98
C LYS A 220 -13.31 0.23 -30.62
N PRO A 221 -13.50 -0.86 -31.39
CA PRO A 221 -14.41 -1.94 -31.01
C PRO A 221 -14.11 -2.53 -29.63
N TYR A 222 -12.82 -2.72 -29.30
CA TYR A 222 -12.41 -3.26 -28.01
C TYR A 222 -12.81 -2.33 -26.85
N PHE A 223 -12.49 -1.03 -26.93
CA PHE A 223 -12.83 -0.05 -25.91
C PHE A 223 -14.34 0.10 -25.72
N MET A 224 -15.12 0.11 -26.81
CA MET A 224 -16.58 0.14 -26.74
C MET A 224 -17.14 -1.10 -26.03
N ALA A 225 -16.72 -2.30 -26.46
CA ALA A 225 -17.19 -3.55 -25.87
C ALA A 225 -16.83 -3.66 -24.38
N LYS A 226 -15.61 -3.25 -24.00
CA LYS A 226 -15.14 -3.34 -22.62
C LYS A 226 -15.79 -2.28 -21.71
N ALA A 227 -16.04 -1.07 -22.22
CA ALA A 227 -16.80 -0.05 -21.51
C ALA A 227 -18.22 -0.54 -21.21
N ASP A 228 -18.92 -1.09 -22.21
CA ASP A 228 -20.27 -1.64 -22.03
C ASP A 228 -20.29 -2.80 -21.04
N GLN A 229 -19.31 -3.71 -21.13
CA GLN A 229 -19.19 -4.82 -20.18
C GLN A 229 -19.06 -4.30 -18.74
N TYR A 230 -18.11 -3.41 -18.48
CA TYR A 230 -17.84 -2.94 -17.11
C TYR A 230 -18.95 -2.05 -16.57
N MET A 231 -19.64 -1.29 -17.43
CA MET A 231 -20.84 -0.53 -17.05
C MET A 231 -21.99 -1.45 -16.67
N ARG A 232 -22.21 -2.56 -17.40
CA ARG A 232 -23.24 -3.55 -17.04
C ARG A 232 -22.94 -4.23 -15.70
N GLU A 233 -21.70 -4.69 -15.51
CA GLU A 233 -21.26 -5.32 -14.26
C GLU A 233 -21.43 -4.35 -13.08
N ASN A 234 -21.03 -3.08 -13.23
CA ASN A 234 -21.20 -2.06 -12.19
C ASN A 234 -22.68 -1.83 -11.83
N ARG A 235 -23.58 -1.78 -12.82
CA ARG A 235 -25.03 -1.68 -12.56
C ARG A 235 -25.58 -2.89 -11.81
N GLN A 236 -25.10 -4.10 -12.11
CA GLN A 236 -25.51 -5.32 -11.40
C GLN A 236 -25.03 -5.27 -9.94
N THR A 237 -23.77 -4.92 -9.72
CA THR A 237 -23.22 -4.77 -8.37
C THR A 237 -24.01 -3.74 -7.56
N GLN A 238 -24.35 -2.59 -8.15
CA GLN A 238 -25.16 -1.57 -7.49
C GLN A 238 -26.57 -2.07 -7.12
N LYS A 239 -27.23 -2.83 -8.01
CA LYS A 239 -28.53 -3.43 -7.70
C LYS A 239 -28.47 -4.39 -6.51
N THR A 240 -27.50 -5.31 -6.52
CA THR A 240 -27.33 -6.27 -5.42
C THR A 240 -27.05 -5.58 -4.08
N PHE A 241 -26.31 -4.48 -4.07
CA PHE A 241 -26.09 -3.67 -2.86
C PHE A 241 -27.35 -2.97 -2.34
N LEU A 242 -28.31 -2.66 -3.20
CA LEU A 242 -29.59 -2.06 -2.80
C LEU A 242 -30.61 -3.10 -2.32
N GLU A 243 -30.42 -4.36 -2.72
CA GLU A 243 -31.28 -5.49 -2.36
C GLU A 243 -30.84 -6.21 -1.06
N THR A 244 -29.64 -5.91 -0.54
CA THR A 244 -29.08 -6.45 0.71
C THR A 244 -29.20 -5.44 1.86
#